data_AF-A0ABD1HCU8-F1
#
_entry.id   AF-A0ABD1HCU8-F1
#
_cell.length_a   1.000
_cell.length_b   1.000
_cell.length_c   1.000
_cell.angle_alpha   90.00
_cell.angle_beta   90.00
_cell.angle_gamma   90.00
#
_symmetry.space_group_name_H-M   'P 1'
#
loop_
_entity.id
_entity.type
_entity.pdbx_description
1 polymer ?
#
loop_
_entity_poly.entity_id
_entity_poly.type
_entity_poly.pdbx_seq_one_letter_code
_entity_poly.pdbx_strand_id
1 'polypeptide(L)'
;MAAFSDDEEREKLEREISKDWSTVFERSINMLFLTEMVRRLMLTLKYFFQPKVTINYPFEKGPLSPRFRGEHALRRYPTGEERCIACKLCEARWHFFSRERQEIKVLIRLLFLLRI
;
A
#
# COMPACT_ATOMS: atom_id res chain seq x y z
N MET A 1 -37.61 -5.82 -6.20
CA MET A 1 -38.23 -7.14 -6.43
C MET A 1 -37.49 -7.96 -7.49
N ALA A 2 -36.91 -7.39 -8.54
CA ALA A 2 -36.20 -8.15 -9.59
C ALA A 2 -34.83 -8.75 -9.16
N ALA A 3 -34.13 -8.16 -8.18
CA ALA A 3 -32.80 -8.63 -7.78
C ALA A 3 -32.82 -9.97 -6.98
N PHE A 4 -33.90 -10.27 -6.26
CA PHE A 4 -33.95 -11.46 -5.38
C PHE A 4 -34.24 -12.76 -6.15
N SER A 5 -34.96 -12.69 -7.27
CA SER A 5 -35.17 -13.84 -8.17
C SER A 5 -33.89 -14.19 -8.94
N ASP A 6 -33.11 -13.19 -9.35
CA ASP A 6 -31.83 -13.41 -10.05
C ASP A 6 -30.79 -14.06 -9.14
N ASP A 7 -30.75 -13.69 -7.85
CA ASP A 7 -29.85 -14.30 -6.86
C ASP A 7 -30.28 -15.73 -6.50
N GLU A 8 -31.59 -16.01 -6.39
CA GLU A 8 -32.12 -17.35 -6.14
C GLU A 8 -31.92 -18.30 -7.34
N GLU A 9 -32.02 -17.78 -8.58
CA GLU A 9 -31.74 -18.52 -9.81
C GLU A 9 -30.24 -18.82 -9.97
N ARG A 10 -29.35 -17.88 -9.61
CA ARG A 10 -27.89 -18.12 -9.55
C ARG A 10 -27.54 -19.23 -8.56
N GLU A 11 -28.15 -19.21 -7.38
CA GLU A 11 -27.91 -20.24 -6.36
C GLU A 11 -28.41 -21.63 -6.79
N LYS A 12 -29.52 -21.69 -7.56
CA LYS A 12 -30.02 -22.93 -8.17
C LYS A 12 -29.10 -23.43 -9.28
N LEU A 13 -28.60 -22.55 -10.14
CA LEU A 13 -27.62 -22.87 -11.19
C LEU A 13 -26.30 -23.38 -10.60
N GLU A 14 -25.77 -22.75 -9.55
CA GLU A 14 -24.56 -23.21 -8.86
C GLU A 14 -24.72 -24.60 -8.24
N ARG A 15 -25.90 -24.89 -7.67
CA ARG A 15 -26.26 -26.22 -7.17
C ARG A 15 -26.40 -27.25 -8.29
N GLU A 16 -26.90 -26.88 -9.46
CA GLU A 16 -26.99 -27.77 -10.62
C GLU A 16 -25.60 -28.07 -11.21
N ILE A 17 -24.76 -27.04 -11.37
CA ILE A 17 -23.36 -27.18 -11.81
C ILE A 17 -22.57 -28.12 -10.87
N SER A 18 -22.91 -28.17 -9.58
CA SER A 18 -22.27 -29.09 -8.62
C SER A 18 -22.75 -30.55 -8.68
N LYS A 19 -23.90 -30.84 -9.30
CA LYS A 19 -24.43 -32.21 -9.51
C LYS A 19 -23.93 -32.83 -10.81
N ASP A 20 -23.37 -32.02 -11.70
CA ASP A 20 -22.76 -32.50 -12.94
C ASP A 20 -21.55 -33.36 -12.62
N TRP A 21 -21.63 -34.65 -12.99
CA TRP A 21 -20.55 -35.62 -12.76
C TRP A 21 -19.23 -35.20 -13.42
N SER A 22 -19.27 -34.43 -14.52
CA SER A 22 -18.10 -33.89 -15.19
C SER A 22 -17.35 -32.85 -14.35
N THR A 23 -18.06 -31.91 -13.72
CA THR A 23 -17.43 -30.84 -12.92
C THR A 23 -16.87 -31.37 -11.61
N VAL A 24 -17.54 -32.34 -10.99
CA VAL A 24 -17.05 -33.04 -9.81
C VAL A 24 -15.77 -33.80 -10.15
N PHE A 25 -15.76 -34.52 -11.27
CA PHE A 25 -14.59 -35.25 -11.75
C PHE A 25 -13.41 -34.30 -12.08
N GLU A 26 -13.66 -33.17 -12.73
CA GLU A 26 -12.64 -32.14 -12.99
C GLU A 26 -12.06 -31.53 -11.71
N ARG A 27 -12.90 -31.23 -10.71
CA ARG A 27 -12.44 -30.74 -9.41
C ARG A 27 -11.61 -31.80 -8.68
N SER A 28 -12.04 -33.05 -8.70
CA SER A 28 -11.30 -34.18 -8.13
C SER A 28 -9.96 -34.39 -8.82
N ILE A 29 -9.88 -34.30 -10.16
CA ILE A 29 -8.62 -34.36 -10.89
C ILE A 29 -7.70 -33.21 -10.50
N ASN A 30 -8.21 -31.97 -10.44
CA ASN A 30 -7.40 -30.82 -10.06
C ASN A 30 -6.87 -30.92 -8.62
N MET A 31 -7.65 -31.48 -7.70
CA MET A 31 -7.21 -31.74 -6.33
C MET A 31 -6.22 -32.90 -6.22
N LEU A 32 -6.51 -34.04 -6.86
CA LEU A 32 -5.66 -35.25 -6.80
C LEU A 32 -4.33 -35.06 -7.53
N PHE A 33 -4.35 -34.40 -8.69
CA PHE A 33 -3.16 -34.13 -9.49
C PHE A 33 -2.49 -32.78 -9.17
N LEU A 34 -2.95 -32.08 -8.14
CA LEU A 34 -2.37 -30.82 -7.65
C LEU A 34 -2.02 -29.84 -8.79
N THR A 35 -2.90 -29.75 -9.79
CA THR A 35 -2.64 -29.01 -11.04
C THR A 35 -2.33 -27.54 -10.76
N GLU A 36 -2.98 -26.96 -9.75
CA GLU A 36 -2.71 -25.61 -9.24
C GLU A 36 -1.29 -25.45 -8.68
N MET A 37 -0.75 -26.46 -7.97
CA MET A 37 0.62 -26.41 -7.47
C MET A 37 1.64 -26.49 -8.61
N VAL A 38 1.41 -27.37 -9.58
CA VAL A 38 2.27 -27.48 -10.78
C VAL A 38 2.27 -26.18 -11.57
N ARG A 39 1.10 -25.54 -11.73
CA ARG A 39 0.98 -24.23 -12.38
C ARG A 39 1.82 -23.15 -11.68
N ARG A 40 1.83 -23.13 -10.35
CA ARG A 40 2.63 -22.18 -9.57
C ARG A 40 4.12 -22.50 -9.64
N LEU A 41 4.51 -23.78 -9.60
CA LEU A 41 5.90 -24.22 -9.75
C LEU A 41 6.46 -23.88 -11.14
N MET A 42 5.66 -24.01 -12.20
CA MET A 42 6.07 -23.58 -13.54
C MET A 42 6.30 -22.07 -13.62
N LEU A 43 5.52 -21.27 -12.88
CA LEU A 43 5.71 -19.82 -12.83
C LEU A 43 7.00 -19.44 -12.09
N THR A 44 7.30 -20.07 -10.96
CA THR A 44 8.55 -19.82 -10.23
C THR A 44 9.75 -20.26 -11.05
N LEU A 45 9.67 -21.40 -11.74
CA LEU A 45 10.69 -21.87 -12.67
C LEU A 45 10.93 -20.87 -13.82
N LYS A 46 9.87 -20.26 -14.35
CA LYS A 46 9.98 -19.21 -15.38
C LYS A 46 10.75 -18.00 -14.87
N TYR A 47 10.45 -17.52 -13.65
CA TYR A 47 11.19 -16.39 -13.06
C TYR A 47 12.62 -16.77 -12.67
N PHE A 48 12.89 -18.04 -12.35
CA PHE A 48 14.24 -18.53 -12.07
C PHE A 48 15.17 -18.42 -13.29
N PHE A 49 14.65 -18.68 -14.49
CA PHE A 49 15.41 -18.53 -15.74
C PHE A 49 15.39 -17.12 -16.33
N GLN A 50 14.64 -16.18 -15.76
CA GLN A 50 14.69 -14.79 -16.19
C GLN A 50 15.95 -14.09 -15.67
N PRO A 51 16.52 -13.15 -16.45
CA PRO A 51 17.67 -12.39 -15.99
C PRO A 51 17.32 -11.58 -14.73
N LYS A 52 18.18 -11.65 -13.71
CA LYS A 52 18.00 -10.90 -12.47
C LYS A 52 18.17 -9.40 -12.72
N VAL A 53 17.20 -8.60 -12.30
CA VAL A 53 17.28 -7.12 -12.27
C VAL A 53 17.90 -6.67 -10.95
N THR A 54 19.20 -6.91 -10.79
CA THR A 54 19.97 -6.45 -9.62
C THR A 54 20.97 -5.39 -10.05
N ILE A 55 20.97 -4.24 -9.35
CA ILE A 55 21.97 -3.19 -9.51
C ILE A 55 23.13 -3.46 -8.54
N ASN A 56 24.38 -3.33 -9.00
CA ASN A 56 25.55 -3.58 -8.16
C ASN A 56 25.89 -2.36 -7.28
N TYR A 57 25.24 -2.22 -6.14
CA TYR A 57 25.63 -1.24 -5.13
C TYR A 57 26.94 -1.69 -4.46
N PRO A 58 27.96 -0.83 -4.27
CA PRO A 58 27.97 0.64 -4.30
C PRO A 58 28.37 1.29 -5.63
N PHE A 59 28.69 0.51 -6.67
CA PHE A 59 29.26 0.99 -7.92
C PHE A 59 28.21 1.62 -8.85
N GLU A 60 27.00 1.09 -8.84
CA GLU A 60 25.86 1.59 -9.63
C GLU A 60 24.75 2.05 -8.69
N LYS A 61 24.22 3.25 -8.93
CA LYS A 61 23.09 3.84 -8.17
C LYS A 61 21.86 3.90 -9.07
N GLY A 62 20.69 3.65 -8.47
CA GLY A 62 19.42 3.74 -9.18
C GLY A 62 19.14 5.18 -9.67
N PRO A 63 18.34 5.34 -10.73
CA PRO A 63 18.00 6.64 -11.26
C PRO A 63 17.18 7.45 -10.24
N LEU A 64 17.71 8.61 -9.85
CA LEU A 64 17.05 9.53 -8.91
C LEU A 64 16.35 10.65 -9.68
N SER A 65 15.09 10.90 -9.33
CA SER A 65 14.37 12.05 -9.90
C SER A 65 14.89 13.37 -9.32
N PRO A 66 14.84 14.49 -10.06
CA PRO A 66 15.27 15.80 -9.55
C PRO A 66 14.48 16.30 -8.33
N ARG A 67 13.32 15.67 -8.04
CA ARG A 67 12.44 15.99 -6.92
C ARG A 67 12.61 15.03 -5.74
N PHE A 68 13.63 14.19 -5.75
CA PHE A 68 13.93 13.30 -4.63
C PHE A 68 14.15 14.12 -3.35
N ARG A 69 13.46 13.73 -2.27
CA ARG A 69 13.61 14.34 -0.95
C ARG A 69 14.58 13.48 -0.16
N GLY A 70 15.80 13.98 0.00
CA GLY A 70 16.84 13.34 0.82
C GLY A 70 17.12 14.14 2.09
N GLU A 71 18.40 14.36 2.36
CA GLU A 71 18.86 15.16 3.48
C GLU A 71 18.46 16.64 3.33
N HIS A 72 18.00 17.24 4.42
CA HIS A 72 17.62 18.64 4.46
C HIS A 72 18.86 19.51 4.68
N ALA A 73 19.19 20.39 3.73
CA ALA A 73 20.32 21.31 3.84
C ALA A 73 19.85 22.76 3.73
N LEU A 74 20.35 23.62 4.62
CA LEU A 74 20.09 25.06 4.55
C LEU A 74 20.94 25.69 3.43
N ARG A 75 20.28 26.34 2.48
CA ARG A 75 20.94 27.01 1.35
C ARG A 75 21.38 28.42 1.75
N ARG A 76 22.53 28.86 1.23
CA ARG A 76 23.00 30.26 1.30
C ARG A 76 22.73 31.00 -0.01
N TYR A 77 22.68 32.33 0.03
CA TYR A 77 22.72 33.19 -1.16
C TYR A 77 24.11 33.14 -1.80
N PRO A 78 24.28 33.56 -3.08
CA PRO A 78 25.60 33.66 -3.70
C PRO A 78 26.52 34.68 -3.00
N THR A 79 25.97 35.60 -2.22
CA THR A 79 26.70 36.55 -1.35
C THR A 79 27.24 35.92 -0.06
N GLY A 80 26.88 34.66 0.23
CA GLY A 80 27.30 33.94 1.44
C GLY A 80 26.35 34.09 2.63
N GLU A 81 25.37 35.00 2.57
CA GLU A 81 24.35 35.16 3.61
C GLU A 81 23.38 33.96 3.63
N GLU A 82 22.89 33.57 4.80
CA GLU A 82 21.93 32.48 4.97
C GLU A 82 20.53 32.86 4.48
N ARG A 83 19.80 31.92 3.88
CA ARG A 83 18.41 32.19 3.41
C ARG A 83 17.37 32.12 4.52
N CYS A 84 17.72 31.62 5.70
CA CYS A 84 16.80 31.51 6.81
C CYS A 84 16.70 32.86 7.54
N ILE A 85 15.52 33.48 7.52
CA ILE A 85 15.22 34.71 8.28
C ILE A 85 14.48 34.43 9.59
N ALA A 86 14.59 33.20 10.12
CA ALA A 86 13.91 32.75 11.33
C ALA A 86 12.37 32.97 11.35
N CYS A 87 11.71 32.88 10.20
CA CYS A 87 10.27 33.12 10.07
C CYS A 87 9.37 32.05 10.73
N LYS A 88 9.93 30.92 11.18
CA LYS A 88 9.21 29.77 11.80
C LYS A 88 8.13 29.10 10.93
N LEU A 89 8.02 29.41 9.64
CA LEU A 89 7.07 28.74 8.72
C LEU A 89 7.40 27.26 8.51
N CYS A 90 8.69 26.90 8.49
CA CYS A 90 9.11 25.51 8.36
C CYS A 90 8.56 24.70 9.52
N GLU A 91 8.79 25.14 10.77
CA GLU A 91 8.26 24.54 12.01
C GLU A 91 6.72 24.39 11.98
N ALA A 92 6.01 25.45 11.56
CA ALA A 92 4.56 25.45 11.51
C ALA A 92 3.97 24.45 10.48
N ARG A 93 4.66 24.22 9.35
CA ARG A 93 4.19 23.28 8.31
C ARG A 93 4.58 21.83 8.59
N TRP A 94 5.51 21.56 9.51
CA TRP A 94 5.87 20.19 9.85
C TRP A 94 4.64 19.46 10.41
N HIS A 95 4.08 18.57 9.58
CA HIS A 95 2.87 17.80 9.89
C HIS A 95 2.99 17.05 11.23
N PHE A 96 4.19 16.65 11.61
CA PHE A 96 4.46 15.96 12.87
C PHE A 96 4.16 16.84 14.10
N PHE A 97 4.47 18.14 14.07
CA PHE A 97 4.31 19.04 15.21
C PHE A 97 2.86 19.55 15.40
N SER A 98 2.00 19.37 14.39
CA SER A 98 0.61 19.85 14.39
C SER A 98 -0.31 19.06 15.32
N ARG A 99 0.04 17.83 15.72
CA ARG A 99 -0.90 16.93 16.41
C ARG A 99 -0.86 17.08 17.93
N GLU A 100 0.31 17.34 18.52
CA GLU A 100 0.48 17.56 19.98
C GLU A 100 -0.25 18.82 20.50
N ARG A 101 -0.37 19.86 19.66
CA ARG A 101 -0.91 21.17 20.07
C ARG A 101 -2.45 21.24 20.10
N GLN A 102 -3.16 20.23 19.59
CA GLN A 102 -4.62 20.17 19.63
C GLN A 102 -5.15 19.49 20.90
N GLU A 103 -4.51 18.43 21.38
CA GLU A 103 -4.91 17.70 22.60
C GLU A 103 -4.92 18.61 23.84
N ILE A 104 -3.88 19.46 23.99
CA ILE A 104 -3.77 20.37 25.14
C ILE A 104 -4.87 21.45 25.14
N LYS A 105 -5.30 21.94 23.96
CA LYS A 105 -6.38 22.93 23.87
C LYS A 105 -7.75 22.33 24.21
N VAL A 106 -7.99 21.07 23.86
CA VAL A 106 -9.21 20.34 24.24
C VAL A 106 -9.23 20.10 25.74
N LEU A 107 -8.11 19.65 26.33
CA LEU A 107 -8.02 19.37 27.76
C LEU A 107 -8.17 20.65 28.61
N ILE A 108 -7.57 21.77 28.23
CA ILE A 108 -7.73 23.07 28.93
C ILE A 108 -9.18 23.58 28.81
N ARG A 109 -9.83 23.42 27.65
CA ARG A 109 -11.23 23.82 27.47
C ARG A 109 -12.20 22.91 28.25
N LEU A 110 -11.90 21.62 28.36
CA LEU A 110 -12.64 20.67 29.20
C LEU A 110 -12.46 20.99 30.69
N LEU A 111 -11.23 21.26 31.12
CA LEU A 111 -10.91 21.65 32.51
C LEU A 111 -11.59 22.96 32.90
N PHE A 112 -11.71 23.92 31.98
CA PHE A 112 -12.43 25.18 32.23
C PHE A 112 -13.95 24.98 32.31
N LEU A 113 -14.51 24.06 31.52
CA LEU A 113 -15.94 23.69 31.55
C LEU A 113 -16.31 22.77 32.72
N LEU A 114 -15.36 22.01 33.28
CA LEU A 114 -15.57 21.14 34.45
C LEU A 114 -15.32 21.86 35.79
N ARG A 115 -14.87 23.12 35.75
CA ARG A 115 -14.56 23.94 36.93
C ARG A 115 -15.44 25.20 37.05
N ILE A 116 -16.37 25.37 36.12
CA ILE A 116 -17.60 26.17 36.21
C ILE A 116 -18.73 25.19 36.53
#